data_AF-A0A8J2XSB3-F1
#
_entry.id   AF-A0A8J2XSB3-F1
#
_cell.length_a   1.000
_cell.length_b   1.000
_cell.length_c   1.000
_cell.angle_alpha   90.00
_cell.angle_beta   90.00
_cell.angle_gamma   90.00
#
_symmetry.space_group_name_H-M   'P 1'
#
loop_
_entity.id
_entity.type
_entity.pdbx_description
1 polymer ?
#
loop_
_entity_poly.entity_id
_entity_poly.type
_entity_poly.pdbx_seq_one_letter_code
_entity_poly.pdbx_strand_id
1 'polypeptide(L)'
;MSYKYRKEKRITAHRILSILCDHYEKQIRILQDPDEDYLDLFKVIPRPKILELFSIVEMLSNNGHIEKDLDTPERPRIKITNPGVDAFRESYYLKENQKDRLESIELYTKWIIPIGSFIISIIALLFSILRK
;
A
#
# COMPACT_ATOMS: atom_id res chain seq x y z
N MET A 1 9.72 7.43 -7.62
CA MET A 1 9.40 6.33 -6.68
C MET A 1 8.61 5.27 -7.44
N SER A 2 9.04 4.00 -7.44
CA SER A 2 8.42 2.96 -8.30
C SER A 2 7.01 2.58 -7.83
N TYR A 3 6.10 2.30 -8.77
CA TYR A 3 4.74 1.80 -8.50
C TYR A 3 4.75 0.56 -7.58
N LYS A 4 5.69 -0.36 -7.81
CA LYS A 4 5.86 -1.57 -7.00
C LYS A 4 6.11 -1.26 -5.52
N TYR A 5 6.95 -0.27 -5.25
CA TYR A 5 7.31 0.15 -3.89
C TYR A 5 6.12 0.78 -3.15
N ARG A 6 5.33 1.62 -3.83
CA ARG A 6 4.09 2.20 -3.26
C ARG A 6 3.08 1.11 -2.89
N LYS A 7 2.93 0.11 -3.76
CA LYS A 7 2.03 -1.03 -3.55
C LYS A 7 2.45 -1.87 -2.35
N GLU A 8 3.73 -2.18 -2.20
CA GLU A 8 4.25 -2.95 -1.06
C GLU A 8 4.06 -2.22 0.27
N LYS A 9 4.38 -0.91 0.33
CA LYS A 9 4.12 -0.08 1.52
C LYS A 9 2.65 -0.09 1.94
N ARG A 10 1.75 0.02 0.97
CA ARG A 10 0.30 0.00 1.21
C ARG A 10 -0.18 -1.33 1.77
N ILE A 11 0.28 -2.46 1.20
CA ILE A 11 -0.08 -3.80 1.70
C ILE A 11 0.39 -3.96 3.15
N THR A 12 1.60 -3.50 3.46
CA THR A 12 2.15 -3.59 4.80
C THR A 12 1.39 -2.67 5.78
N ALA A 13 1.07 -1.44 5.40
CA ALA A 13 0.22 -0.55 6.20
C ALA A 13 -1.14 -1.17 6.53
N HIS A 14 -1.79 -1.79 5.53
CA HIS A 14 -3.07 -2.46 5.73
C HIS A 14 -2.97 -3.65 6.70
N ARG A 15 -1.89 -4.45 6.60
CA ARG A 15 -1.64 -5.54 7.54
C ARG A 15 -1.45 -5.04 8.96
N ILE A 16 -0.70 -3.95 9.16
CA ILE A 16 -0.52 -3.33 10.47
C ILE A 16 -1.89 -2.91 11.06
N LEU A 17 -2.71 -2.21 10.27
CA LEU A 17 -4.04 -1.78 10.72
C LEU A 17 -4.98 -2.96 11.01
N SER A 18 -4.93 -4.03 10.20
CA SER A 18 -5.71 -5.26 10.45
C SER A 18 -5.35 -5.88 11.80
N ILE A 19 -4.05 -6.05 12.07
CA ILE A 19 -3.56 -6.64 13.33
C ILE A 19 -3.99 -5.78 14.52
N LEU A 20 -3.86 -4.46 14.40
CA LEU A 20 -4.26 -3.55 15.46
C LEU A 20 -5.78 -3.50 15.64
N CYS A 21 -6.58 -3.64 14.57
CA CYS A 21 -8.03 -3.77 14.68
C CYS A 21 -8.42 -5.04 15.45
N ASP A 22 -7.77 -6.17 15.16
CA ASP A 22 -8.00 -7.44 15.87
C ASP A 22 -7.61 -7.34 17.36
N HIS A 23 -6.74 -6.38 17.70
CA HIS A 23 -6.24 -6.14 19.05
C HIS A 23 -6.53 -4.70 19.50
N TYR A 24 -7.71 -4.17 19.18
CA TYR A 24 -8.07 -2.75 19.37
C TYR A 24 -7.78 -2.21 20.78
N GLU A 25 -7.99 -3.04 21.80
CA GLU A 25 -7.80 -2.68 23.20
C GLU A 25 -6.33 -2.77 23.67
N LYS A 26 -5.45 -3.43 22.91
CA LYS A 26 -4.07 -3.72 23.31
C LYS A 26 -3.08 -2.78 22.62
N GLN A 27 -2.03 -2.41 23.36
CA GLN A 27 -0.84 -1.83 22.78
C GLN A 27 0.05 -2.93 22.17
N ILE A 28 0.54 -2.72 20.95
CA ILE A 28 1.41 -3.67 20.23
C ILE A 28 2.82 -3.10 20.14
N ARG A 29 3.83 -3.93 20.38
CA ARG A 29 5.24 -3.51 20.25
C ARG A 29 5.72 -3.61 18.81
N ILE A 30 6.53 -2.63 18.41
CA ILE A 30 7.12 -2.62 17.07
C ILE A 30 8.27 -3.63 16.99
N LEU A 31 9.11 -3.75 18.03
CA LEU A 31 10.32 -4.58 18.06
C LEU A 31 10.14 -5.84 18.91
N GLN A 32 10.84 -6.90 18.52
CA GLN A 32 10.85 -8.19 19.21
C GLN A 32 11.56 -8.09 20.57
N ASP A 33 10.87 -8.47 21.64
CA ASP A 33 11.45 -8.68 22.97
C ASP A 33 11.60 -10.20 23.21
N PRO A 34 12.79 -10.73 23.50
CA PRO A 34 12.96 -12.15 23.79
C PRO A 34 12.27 -12.59 25.09
N ASP A 35 11.94 -11.66 26.00
CA ASP A 35 11.57 -12.01 27.38
C ASP A 35 10.06 -11.87 27.71
N GLU A 36 9.18 -11.56 26.75
CA GLU A 36 7.74 -11.37 27.05
C GLU A 36 6.75 -11.89 25.98
N ASP A 37 5.55 -12.25 26.44
CA ASP A 37 4.39 -12.79 25.69
C ASP A 37 3.61 -11.72 24.86
N TYR A 38 4.28 -10.65 24.42
CA TYR A 38 3.62 -9.61 23.60
C TYR A 38 3.48 -10.01 22.14
N LEU A 39 2.44 -9.49 21.48
CA LEU A 39 2.29 -9.60 20.03
C LEU A 39 3.32 -8.66 19.37
N ASP A 40 4.30 -9.23 18.65
CA ASP A 40 5.31 -8.45 17.94
C ASP A 40 4.94 -8.30 16.47
N LEU A 41 4.97 -7.07 15.96
CA LEU A 41 4.73 -6.79 14.53
C LEU A 41 5.69 -7.54 13.59
N PHE A 42 6.93 -7.79 14.02
CA PHE A 42 7.91 -8.56 13.25
C PHE A 42 7.58 -10.06 13.13
N LYS A 43 6.89 -10.65 14.12
CA LYS A 43 6.47 -12.05 14.07
C LYS A 43 5.33 -12.26 13.06
N VAL A 44 4.46 -11.26 12.90
CA VAL A 44 3.24 -11.37 12.09
C VAL A 44 3.44 -10.86 10.66
N ILE A 45 4.37 -9.92 10.44
CA ILE A 45 4.66 -9.38 9.11
C ILE A 45 6.00 -9.95 8.63
N PRO A 46 6.01 -11.11 7.95
CA PRO A 46 7.22 -11.60 7.32
C PRO A 46 7.56 -10.67 6.16
N ARG A 47 8.74 -10.02 6.23
CA ARG A 47 9.41 -9.26 5.14
C ARG A 47 9.23 -7.73 5.00
N PRO A 48 9.05 -6.89 6.01
CA PRO A 48 9.51 -5.52 5.91
C PRO A 48 10.99 -5.48 6.31
N LYS A 49 11.83 -4.79 5.54
CA LYS A 49 13.12 -4.35 6.10
C LYS A 49 12.77 -3.49 7.33
N ILE A 50 13.47 -3.66 8.45
CA ILE A 50 13.17 -2.96 9.73
C ILE A 50 12.90 -1.46 9.50
N LEU A 51 13.74 -0.81 8.68
CA LEU A 51 13.61 0.61 8.30
C LEU A 51 12.30 0.93 7.56
N GLU A 52 11.82 0.03 6.70
CA GLU A 52 10.55 0.23 5.99
C GLU A 52 9.36 0.13 6.95
N LEU A 53 9.40 -0.78 7.91
CA LEU A 53 8.36 -0.90 8.94
C LEU A 53 8.24 0.41 9.74
N PHE A 54 9.37 0.95 10.22
CA PHE A 54 9.39 2.24 10.91
C PHE A 54 8.81 3.36 10.05
N SER A 55 9.19 3.44 8.77
CA SER A 55 8.66 4.47 7.86
C SER A 55 7.15 4.38 7.67
N ILE A 56 6.58 3.16 7.72
CA ILE A 56 5.15 2.93 7.55
C ILE A 56 4.41 3.25 8.85
N VAL A 57 4.94 2.83 10.00
CA VAL A 57 4.40 3.20 11.31
C VAL A 57 4.39 4.72 11.48
N GLU A 58 5.46 5.39 11.08
CA GLU A 58 5.54 6.85 11.13
C GLU A 58 4.51 7.51 10.22
N MET A 59 4.35 7.03 8.99
CA MET A 59 3.29 7.48 8.08
C MET A 59 1.89 7.29 8.70
N LEU A 60 1.60 6.12 9.27
CA LEU A 60 0.31 5.84 9.90
C LEU A 60 0.03 6.75 11.10
N SER A 61 1.07 7.05 11.89
CA SER A 61 0.95 7.93 13.04
C SER A 61 0.76 9.39 12.66
N ASN A 62 1.50 9.88 11.66
CA ASN A 62 1.34 11.25 11.14
C ASN A 62 -0.06 11.47 10.54
N ASN A 63 -0.67 10.42 10.00
CA ASN A 63 -2.05 10.45 9.50
C ASN A 63 -3.10 10.25 10.60
N GLY A 64 -2.70 10.08 11.86
CA GLY A 64 -3.61 9.91 13.00
C GLY A 64 -4.30 8.55 13.07
N HIS A 65 -3.86 7.54 12.30
CA HIS A 65 -4.44 6.20 12.32
C HIS A 65 -3.94 5.36 13.52
N ILE A 66 -2.77 5.70 14.03
CA ILE A 66 -2.18 5.06 15.21
C ILE A 66 -1.55 6.10 16.14
N GLU A 67 -1.59 5.82 17.42
CA GLU A 67 -0.87 6.54 18.46
C GLU A 67 0.41 5.78 18.80
N LYS A 68 1.52 6.51 18.95
CA LYS A 68 2.79 5.98 19.46
C LYS A 68 2.91 6.35 20.93
N ASP A 69 3.16 5.36 21.76
CA ASP A 69 3.58 5.57 23.14
C ASP A 69 5.07 5.88 23.14
N LEU A 70 5.42 7.12 23.52
CA LEU A 70 6.79 7.62 23.54
C LEU A 70 7.44 7.51 24.92
N ASP A 71 6.71 7.02 25.93
CA ASP A 71 7.24 6.89 27.29
C ASP A 71 8.39 5.89 27.37
N THR A 72 8.45 4.95 26.42
CA THR A 72 9.55 3.99 26.25
C THR A 72 10.12 4.03 24.82
N PRO A 73 11.04 4.95 24.50
CA PRO A 73 11.59 5.10 23.15
C PRO A 73 12.40 3.88 22.67
N GLU A 74 12.96 3.11 23.61
CA GLU A 74 13.67 1.86 23.32
C GLU A 74 12.72 0.71 22.94
N ARG A 75 11.45 0.80 23.36
CA ARG A 75 10.40 -0.22 23.13
C ARG A 75 9.12 0.47 22.69
N PRO A 76 9.10 1.07 21.48
CA PRO A 76 7.96 1.85 21.02
C PRO A 76 6.73 0.96 20.88
N ARG A 77 5.63 1.41 21.50
CA ARG A 77 4.33 0.75 21.43
C ARG A 77 3.41 1.56 20.55
N ILE A 78 2.51 0.86 19.86
CA ILE A 78 1.50 1.50 19.03
C ILE A 78 0.11 1.00 19.39
N LYS A 79 -0.85 1.89 19.28
CA LYS A 79 -2.27 1.60 19.44
C LYS A 79 -3.04 2.19 18.26
N ILE A 80 -4.05 1.50 17.79
CA ILE A 80 -4.93 2.03 16.74
C ILE A 80 -5.93 3.03 17.32
N THR A 81 -6.23 4.06 16.53
CA THR A 81 -7.23 5.07 16.86
C THR A 81 -8.57 4.75 16.18
N ASN A 82 -9.66 5.44 16.57
CA ASN A 82 -10.93 5.36 15.83
C ASN A 82 -10.75 5.68 14.33
N PRO A 83 -10.05 6.76 13.93
CA PRO A 83 -9.70 7.00 12.52
C PRO A 83 -8.90 5.88 11.86
N GLY A 84 -8.07 5.15 12.59
CA GLY A 84 -7.37 3.98 12.06
C GLY A 84 -8.29 2.79 11.79
N VAL A 85 -9.25 2.56 12.69
CA VAL A 85 -10.28 1.52 12.52
C VAL A 85 -11.17 1.85 11.34
N ASP A 86 -11.59 3.11 11.21
CA ASP A 86 -12.39 3.59 10.08
C ASP A 86 -11.58 3.49 8.78
N ALA A 87 -10.30 3.87 8.78
CA ALA A 87 -9.43 3.71 7.61
C ALA A 87 -9.27 2.24 7.17
N PHE A 88 -9.30 1.30 8.12
CA PHE A 88 -9.30 -0.14 7.83
C PHE A 88 -10.66 -0.62 7.29
N ARG A 89 -11.76 -0.23 7.94
CA ARG A 89 -13.13 -0.66 7.60
C ARG A 89 -13.67 -0.01 6.32
N GLU A 90 -13.43 1.28 6.16
CA GLU A 90 -14.15 2.16 5.25
C GLU A 90 -13.47 2.27 3.88
N SER A 91 -13.04 1.16 3.27
CA SER A 91 -12.86 1.17 1.81
C SER A 91 -11.78 2.11 1.24
N TYR A 92 -10.83 2.60 2.06
CA TYR A 92 -9.72 3.45 1.62
C TYR A 92 -8.96 2.84 0.42
N TYR A 93 -8.73 1.52 0.46
CA TYR A 93 -8.10 0.78 -0.65
C TYR A 93 -9.05 0.45 -1.80
N LEU A 94 -10.38 0.48 -1.63
CA LEU A 94 -11.31 0.32 -2.75
C LEU A 94 -11.34 1.60 -3.61
N LYS A 95 -11.36 2.79 -2.98
CA LYS A 95 -11.23 4.08 -3.68
C LYS A 95 -9.84 4.28 -4.31
N GLU A 96 -8.76 3.94 -3.60
CA GLU A 96 -7.41 4.01 -4.19
C GLU A 96 -7.18 2.94 -5.27
N ASN A 97 -7.65 1.70 -5.13
CA ASN A 97 -7.53 0.68 -6.19
C ASN A 97 -8.33 1.07 -7.45
N GLN A 98 -9.44 1.79 -7.32
CA GLN A 98 -10.13 2.37 -8.47
C GLN A 98 -9.27 3.45 -9.14
N LYS A 99 -8.63 4.33 -8.36
CA LYS A 99 -7.76 5.40 -8.88
C LYS A 99 -6.50 4.84 -9.56
N ASP A 100 -5.86 3.83 -8.97
CA ASP A 100 -4.73 3.12 -9.55
C ASP A 100 -5.14 2.28 -10.77
N ARG A 101 -6.35 1.69 -10.78
CA ARG A 101 -6.90 1.03 -11.98
C ARG A 101 -7.04 2.04 -13.12
N LEU A 102 -7.62 3.20 -12.85
CA LEU A 102 -7.78 4.26 -13.85
C LEU A 102 -6.42 4.74 -14.37
N GLU A 103 -5.43 4.95 -13.50
CA GLU A 103 -4.07 5.33 -13.89
C GLU A 103 -3.39 4.24 -14.74
N SER A 104 -3.60 2.96 -14.41
CA SER A 104 -3.08 1.82 -15.20
C SER A 104 -3.76 1.69 -16.57
N ILE A 105 -5.07 1.97 -16.65
CA ILE A 105 -5.83 1.99 -17.89
C ILE A 105 -5.39 3.19 -18.75
N GLU A 106 -5.17 4.34 -18.14
CA GLU A 106 -4.66 5.54 -18.81
C GLU A 106 -3.26 5.29 -19.40
N LEU A 107 -2.35 4.69 -18.64
CA LEU A 107 -1.04 4.26 -19.13
C LEU A 107 -1.13 3.24 -20.28
N TYR A 108 -2.06 2.29 -20.21
CA TYR A 108 -2.27 1.29 -21.26
C TYR A 108 -2.86 1.89 -22.54
N THR A 109 -3.90 2.72 -22.41
CA THR A 109 -4.57 3.38 -23.55
C THR A 109 -3.68 4.41 -24.24
N LYS A 110 -2.79 5.08 -23.52
CA LYS A 110 -1.84 6.07 -24.07
C LYS A 110 -0.94 5.50 -25.16
N TRP A 111 -0.62 4.20 -25.11
CA TRP A 111 0.21 3.53 -26.13
C TRP A 111 -0.62 2.79 -27.19
N ILE A 112 -1.82 2.33 -26.86
CA ILE A 112 -2.66 1.54 -27.77
C ILE A 112 -3.25 2.39 -28.89
N ILE A 113 -3.67 3.62 -28.59
CA ILE A 113 -4.22 4.53 -29.60
C ILE A 113 -3.20 4.80 -30.72
N PRO A 114 -1.94 5.20 -30.42
CA PRO A 114 -0.94 5.40 -31.48
C PRO A 114 -0.59 4.09 -32.21
N ILE A 115 -0.45 2.96 -31.52
CA ILE A 115 -0.16 1.66 -32.15
C ILE A 115 -1.30 1.23 -33.09
N GLY A 116 -2.56 1.37 -32.66
CA GLY A 116 -3.73 1.07 -33.47
C GLY A 116 -3.81 1.97 -34.71
N SER A 117 -3.54 3.27 -34.56
CA SER A 117 -3.49 4.20 -35.71
C SER A 117 -2.42 3.79 -36.72
N PHE A 118 -1.24 3.37 -36.23
CA PHE A 118 -0.13 2.95 -37.08
C PHE A 118 -0.45 1.68 -37.87
N ILE A 119 -1.08 0.70 -37.22
CA ILE A 119 -1.53 -0.55 -37.89
C ILE A 119 -2.58 -0.24 -38.96
N ILE A 120 -3.56 0.62 -38.67
CA ILE A 120 -4.58 1.03 -39.65
C ILE A 120 -3.94 1.74 -40.85
N SER A 121 -2.97 2.64 -40.60
CA SER A 121 -2.22 3.31 -41.66
C SER A 121 -1.44 2.32 -42.54
N ILE A 122 -0.80 1.30 -41.95
CA ILE A 122 -0.10 0.24 -42.70
C ILE A 122 -1.08 -0.58 -43.55
N ILE A 123 -2.22 -0.98 -42.98
CA ILE A 123 -3.24 -1.75 -43.70
C ILE A 123 -3.80 -0.93 -44.87
N ALA A 124 -4.09 0.35 -44.65
CA ALA A 124 -4.57 1.26 -45.69
C ALA A 124 -3.53 1.41 -46.82
N LEU A 125 -2.24 1.50 -46.47
CA LEU A 125 -1.14 1.56 -47.43
C LEU A 125 -1.07 0.27 -48.27
N LEU A 126 -1.14 -0.90 -47.63
CA LEU A 126 -1.13 -2.20 -48.31
C LEU A 126 -2.33 -2.37 -49.25
N PHE A 127 -3.53 -1.98 -48.81
CA PHE A 127 -4.72 -1.98 -49.68
C PHE A 127 -4.58 -0.99 -50.84
N SER A 128 -3.96 0.16 -50.64
CA SER A 128 -3.71 1.13 -51.72
C SER A 128 -2.72 0.60 -52.76
N ILE A 129 -1.76 -0.23 -52.35
CA ILE A 129 -0.77 -0.84 -53.26
C ILE A 129 -1.41 -2.02 -54.02
N LEU A 130 -2.18 -2.86 -53.34
CA LEU A 130 -2.84 -4.04 -53.94
C LEU A 130 -4.01 -3.70 -54.88
N ARG A 131 -4.60 -2.51 -54.74
CA ARG A 131 -5.69 -2.02 -55.59
C ARG A 131 -5.19 -1.29 -56.86
N LYS A 132 -3.88 -1.18 -57.03
CA LYS A 132 -3.20 -0.73 -58.24
C LYS A 132 -2.81 -1.93 -59.08
#